data_AF-A0A565CAA4-F1
#
_entry.id   AF-A0A565CAA4-F1
#
_cell.length_a   1.000
_cell.length_b   1.000
_cell.length_c   1.000
_cell.angle_alpha   90.00
_cell.angle_beta   90.00
_cell.angle_gamma   90.00
#
_symmetry.space_group_name_H-M   'P 1'
#
loop_
_entity.id
_entity.type
_entity.pdbx_description
1 polymer ?
#
loop_
_entity_poly.entity_id
_entity_poly.type
_entity_poly.pdbx_seq_one_letter_code
_entity_poly.pdbx_strand_id
1 'polypeptide(L)'
;MGLLKKDKKTSAHSSTSPCADLRNAYHNCFNKWYSEKFVKGQWDKEECVAEWKKYRDCLSEHLDGKLLTRILEVDRELNPTKQADPKESS
;
A
#
# COMPACT_ATOMS: atom_id res chain seq x y z
N MET A 1 20.01 32.32 37.21
CA MET A 1 20.05 30.95 36.65
C MET A 1 19.06 30.90 35.50
N GLY A 2 19.58 30.92 34.26
CA GLY A 2 18.80 31.15 33.04
C GLY A 2 18.02 29.91 32.57
N LEU A 3 16.79 30.15 32.11
CA LEU A 3 15.88 29.15 31.55
C LEU A 3 16.14 28.92 30.06
N LEU A 4 16.26 27.64 29.70
CA LEU A 4 15.96 26.95 28.44
C LEU A 4 16.15 27.71 27.11
N LYS A 5 17.14 27.26 26.34
CA LYS A 5 16.98 27.00 24.89
C LYS A 5 17.87 25.83 24.52
N LYS A 6 17.28 24.64 24.45
CA LYS A 6 17.92 23.48 23.82
C LYS A 6 17.13 23.25 22.55
N ASP A 7 17.64 23.79 21.44
CA ASP A 7 17.21 23.52 20.08
C ASP A 7 17.35 22.03 19.81
N LYS A 8 16.36 21.27 20.27
CA LYS A 8 16.19 19.87 19.91
C LYS A 8 15.57 19.89 18.53
N LYS A 9 16.43 20.13 17.52
CA LYS A 9 16.20 19.85 16.11
C LYS A 9 15.46 18.53 16.06
N THR A 10 14.15 18.61 15.81
CA THR A 10 13.27 17.50 15.59
C THR A 10 13.85 16.76 14.41
N SER A 11 14.69 15.76 14.71
CA SER A 11 15.02 14.72 13.76
C SER A 11 13.70 14.01 13.58
N ALA A 12 12.94 14.48 12.59
CA ALA A 12 11.85 13.74 12.00
C ALA A 12 12.38 12.33 11.85
N HIS A 13 11.85 11.42 12.65
CA HIS A 13 12.13 10.00 12.54
C HIS A 13 11.51 9.59 11.21
N SER A 14 12.23 9.89 10.13
CA SER A 14 11.96 9.38 8.81
C SER A 14 11.96 7.88 9.01
N SER A 15 10.77 7.30 8.90
CA SER A 15 10.61 5.86 8.93
C SER A 15 11.23 5.39 7.62
N THR A 16 12.56 5.28 7.59
CA THR A 16 13.39 5.03 6.40
C THR A 16 13.27 3.57 5.97
N SER A 17 12.03 3.12 5.75
CA SER A 17 11.80 1.99 4.88
C SER A 17 12.22 2.41 3.47
N PRO A 18 12.95 1.57 2.73
CA PRO A 18 13.30 1.84 1.34
C PRO A 18 12.07 2.06 0.45
N CYS A 19 10.89 1.61 0.89
CA CYS A 19 9.63 1.74 0.17
C CYS A 19 8.72 2.87 0.70
N ALA A 20 9.20 3.74 1.60
CA ALA A 20 8.37 4.74 2.27
C ALA A 20 7.73 5.73 1.28
N ASP A 21 8.47 6.21 0.27
CA ASP A 21 7.94 7.15 -0.72
C ASP A 21 6.88 6.50 -1.63
N LEU A 22 7.12 5.25 -2.04
CA LEU A 22 6.18 4.46 -2.84
C LEU A 22 4.91 4.14 -2.06
N ARG A 23 5.05 3.81 -0.78
CA ARG A 23 3.91 3.67 0.14
C ARG A 23 3.10 4.96 0.20
N ASN A 24 3.77 6.10 0.36
CA ASN A 24 3.09 7.38 0.50
C ASN A 24 2.34 7.77 -0.78
N ALA A 25 2.94 7.53 -1.95
CA ALA A 25 2.29 7.72 -3.25
C ALA A 25 1.02 6.88 -3.39
N TYR A 26 1.09 5.59 -3.06
CA TYR A 26 -0.07 4.69 -3.06
C TYR A 26 -1.16 5.16 -2.08
N HIS A 27 -0.80 5.47 -0.84
CA HIS A 27 -1.74 5.93 0.18
C HIS A 27 -2.45 7.24 -0.24
N ASN A 28 -1.71 8.19 -0.81
CA ASN A 28 -2.30 9.44 -1.29
C ASN A 28 -3.31 9.20 -2.43
N CYS A 29 -2.97 8.34 -3.39
CA CYS A 29 -3.91 7.96 -4.44
C CYS A 29 -5.15 7.27 -3.85
N PHE A 30 -4.94 6.26 -2.99
CA PHE A 30 -6.02 5.49 -2.39
C PHE A 30 -6.97 6.37 -1.57
N ASN A 31 -6.45 7.28 -0.75
CA ASN A 31 -7.27 8.17 0.07
C ASN A 31 -8.16 9.08 -0.79
N LYS A 32 -7.62 9.59 -1.90
CA LYS A 32 -8.39 10.39 -2.86
C LYS A 32 -9.48 9.55 -3.53
N TRP A 33 -9.11 8.39 -4.06
CA TRP A 33 -10.05 7.46 -4.68
C TRP A 33 -11.15 7.02 -3.70
N TYR A 34 -10.79 6.73 -2.45
CA TYR A 34 -11.73 6.33 -1.41
C TYR A 34 -12.77 7.44 -1.19
N SER A 35 -12.31 8.67 -1.00
CA SER A 35 -13.16 9.83 -0.70
C SER A 35 -14.03 10.27 -1.88
N GLU A 36 -13.58 10.06 -3.11
CA GLU A 36 -14.26 10.57 -4.30
C GLU A 36 -15.07 9.51 -5.06
N LYS A 37 -14.64 8.24 -5.04
CA LYS A 37 -15.17 7.16 -5.85
C LYS A 37 -15.82 6.09 -4.97
N PHE A 38 -15.06 5.52 -4.04
CA PHE A 38 -15.52 4.39 -3.23
C PHE A 38 -16.78 4.71 -2.43
N VAL A 39 -16.77 5.82 -1.67
CA VAL A 39 -17.92 6.27 -0.89
C VAL A 39 -19.14 6.65 -1.74
N LYS A 40 -18.94 6.91 -3.04
CA LYS A 40 -20.02 7.20 -4.01
C LYS A 40 -20.49 5.97 -4.78
N GLY A 41 -20.02 4.77 -4.41
CA GLY A 41 -20.40 3.52 -5.07
C GLY A 41 -19.70 3.26 -6.41
N GLN A 42 -18.64 4.01 -6.75
CA GLN A 42 -17.87 3.82 -7.99
C GLN A 42 -16.61 2.99 -7.70
N TRP A 43 -16.67 1.68 -7.93
CA TRP A 43 -15.62 0.74 -7.47
C TRP A 43 -14.76 0.19 -8.61
N ASP A 44 -15.24 0.26 -9.86
CA ASP A 44 -14.63 -0.39 -11.03
C ASP A 44 -13.38 0.32 -11.60
N LYS A 45 -12.73 1.19 -10.83
CA LYS A 45 -11.62 2.01 -11.33
C LYS A 45 -10.28 1.58 -10.77
N GLU A 46 -9.40 1.13 -11.66
CA GLU A 46 -8.00 0.77 -11.40
C GLU A 46 -7.08 1.99 -11.22
N GLU A 47 -7.57 3.07 -10.59
CA GLU A 47 -6.92 4.40 -10.58
C GLU A 47 -5.59 4.42 -9.80
N CYS A 48 -5.41 3.52 -8.82
CA CYS A 48 -4.21 3.45 -7.97
C CYS A 48 -3.39 2.16 -8.16
N VAL A 49 -3.71 1.35 -9.17
CA VAL A 49 -3.04 0.06 -9.41
C VAL A 49 -1.57 0.28 -9.81
N ALA A 50 -1.26 1.36 -10.53
CA ALA A 50 0.10 1.69 -10.92
C ALA A 50 1.00 2.00 -9.71
N GLU A 51 0.54 2.85 -8.78
CA GLU A 51 1.25 3.15 -7.54
C GLU A 51 1.35 1.91 -6.65
N TRP A 52 0.28 1.13 -6.55
CA TRP A 52 0.27 -0.13 -5.81
C TRP A 52 1.30 -1.12 -6.32
N LYS A 53 1.42 -1.27 -7.65
CA LYS A 53 2.39 -2.17 -8.26
C LYS A 53 3.82 -1.78 -7.90
N LYS A 54 4.18 -0.51 -8.07
CA LYS A 54 5.52 0.00 -7.70
C LYS A 54 5.82 -0.24 -6.21
N TYR A 55 4.85 0.02 -5.34
CA TYR A 55 5.01 -0.23 -3.90
C TYR A 55 5.20 -1.72 -3.61
N ARG A 56 4.39 -2.61 -4.20
CA ARG A 56 4.54 -4.07 -4.07
C ARG A 56 5.89 -4.57 -4.56
N ASP A 57 6.35 -4.09 -5.70
CA ASP A 57 7.63 -4.49 -6.29
C ASP A 57 8.78 -4.14 -5.31
N CYS A 58 8.79 -2.92 -4.77
CA CYS A 58 9.77 -2.53 -3.73
C CYS A 58 9.67 -3.41 -2.47
N LEU A 59 8.45 -3.72 -2.01
CA LEU A 59 8.28 -4.62 -0.86
C LEU A 59 8.81 -6.02 -1.14
N SER A 60 8.69 -6.52 -2.37
CA SER A 60 9.20 -7.84 -2.75
C SER A 60 10.74 -7.91 -2.74
N GLU A 61 11.41 -6.79 -3.01
CA GLU A 61 12.86 -6.69 -3.00
C GLU A 61 13.43 -6.51 -1.58
N HIS A 62 12.68 -5.84 -0.69
CA HIS A 62 13.18 -5.40 0.62
C HIS A 62 12.57 -6.12 1.83
N LEU A 63 11.48 -6.86 1.68
CA LEU A 63 10.95 -7.72 2.73
C LEU A 63 11.45 -9.16 2.54
N ASP A 64 11.76 -9.83 3.65
CA ASP A 64 12.02 -11.27 3.64
C ASP A 64 10.87 -11.99 2.93
N GLY A 65 11.17 -12.77 1.90
CA GLY A 65 10.16 -13.43 1.07
C GLY A 65 9.14 -14.21 1.88
N LYS A 66 9.51 -14.75 3.05
CA LYS A 66 8.59 -15.43 3.99
C LYS A 66 7.49 -14.51 4.55
N LEU A 67 7.82 -13.26 4.87
CA LEU A 67 6.86 -12.28 5.38
C LEU A 67 5.92 -11.81 4.28
N LEU A 68 6.46 -11.54 3.08
CA LEU A 68 5.64 -11.16 1.92
C LEU A 68 4.71 -12.30 1.51
N THR A 69 5.23 -13.54 1.43
CA THR A 69 4.42 -14.74 1.14
C THR A 69 3.29 -14.90 2.14
N ARG A 70 3.57 -14.80 3.46
CA ARG A 70 2.52 -14.86 4.49
C ARG A 70 1.46 -13.78 4.31
N ILE A 71 1.85 -12.54 4.00
CA ILE A 71 0.90 -11.43 3.81
C ILE A 71 0.04 -11.68 2.55
N LEU A 72 0.64 -12.15 1.46
CA LEU A 72 -0.07 -12.44 0.21
C LEU A 72 -0.94 -13.70 0.29
N GLU A 73 -0.54 -14.71 1.05
CA GLU A 73 -1.37 -15.87 1.37
C GLU A 73 -2.59 -15.43 2.17
N VAL A 74 -2.40 -14.63 3.21
CA VAL A 74 -3.51 -14.08 4.00
C VAL A 74 -4.44 -13.22 3.14
N ASP A 75 -3.92 -12.39 2.24
CA ASP A 75 -4.75 -11.62 1.29
C ASP A 75 -5.59 -12.54 0.39
N ARG A 76 -5.00 -13.65 -0.09
CA ARG A 76 -5.70 -14.64 -0.93
C ARG A 76 -6.78 -15.41 -0.16
N GLU A 77 -6.54 -15.72 1.11
CA GLU A 77 -7.52 -16.37 1.98
C GLU A 77 -8.67 -15.43 2.39
N LEU A 78 -8.38 -14.13 2.56
CA LEU A 78 -9.37 -13.11 2.93
C LEU A 78 -10.16 -12.56 1.74
N ASN A 79 -9.57 -12.59 0.54
CA ASN A 79 -10.23 -12.26 -0.72
C ASN A 79 -10.22 -13.47 -1.64
N PRO A 80 -11.14 -14.44 -1.44
CA PRO A 80 -11.38 -15.48 -2.42
C PRO A 80 -12.01 -14.82 -3.65
N THR A 81 -11.15 -14.24 -4.50
CA THR A 81 -11.50 -13.98 -5.89
C THR A 81 -11.89 -15.34 -6.45
N LYS A 82 -13.19 -15.54 -6.64
CA LYS A 82 -13.72 -16.63 -7.44
C LYS A 82 -13.03 -16.51 -8.80
N GLN A 83 -11.97 -17.28 -9.02
CA GLN A 83 -11.52 -17.62 -10.35
C GLN A 83 -12.71 -18.34 -10.99
N ALA A 84 -13.50 -17.61 -11.76
CA ALA A 84 -14.30 -18.18 -12.80
C ALA A 84 -13.55 -17.91 -14.10
N ASP A 85 -12.80 -18.92 -14.58
CA ASP A 85 -12.71 -19.28 -16.01
C ASP A 85 -11.83 -20.55 -16.19
N PRO A 86 -11.95 -21.38 -17.25
CA PRO A 86 -12.97 -21.51 -18.31
C PRO A 86 -13.54 -22.95 -18.43
N LYS A 87 -14.78 -23.12 -18.90
CA LYS A 87 -15.14 -24.25 -19.78
C LYS A 87 -16.24 -23.86 -20.77
N GLU A 88 -15.79 -23.53 -21.97
CA GLU A 88 -16.24 -24.08 -23.26
C GLU A 88 -17.50 -24.96 -23.18
N SER A 89 -18.59 -24.46 -23.74
CA SER A 89 -19.76 -25.25 -24.11
C SER A 89 -20.09 -24.93 -25.57
N SER A 90 -19.60 -25.76 -26.48
CA SER A 90 -20.39 -26.20 -27.64
C SER A 90 -19.94 -27.58 -28.07
#